data_AF-A0A9X4BLL8-F1
#
_entry.id   AF-A0A9X4BLL8-F1
#
_cell.length_a   1.000
_cell.length_b   1.000
_cell.length_c   1.000
_cell.angle_alpha   90.00
_cell.angle_beta   90.00
_cell.angle_gamma   90.00
#
_symmetry.space_group_name_H-M   'P 1'
#
loop_
_entity.id
_entity.type
_entity.pdbx_description
1 polymer ?
#
loop_
_entity_poly.entity_id
_entity_poly.type
_entity_poly.pdbx_seq_one_letter_code
_entity_poly.pdbx_strand_id
1 'polypeptide(L)'
;MREPYVSKPNYPLLLAVIAAHALALTYALRPGLFGVVRDRIAPAGAHAAMQGKGSPPAQRPAPPRAAAMPAETPADDPRREFDVEAWIANNERVAREQAQTTYGDLAAALSAEPARALDTLRRRYADGDDRADKVRFAVAWECANGHTFYDDPQSAPPIERQLDGVAPADAALLRGVYDAGRKRWQSIRPRCDAWDAQNEAWRAVTLKYREGRGPNAQFERLQQTYDRDALTSQPSLLDALLKAIDKLWAREPDDELARRLAEYMLTLDDEAARTRGLALLAALAERDARYAGAVADAYRALDGRAPYDAGKAETWAQRAAQAGAPQWLRDRADRAGAADDPAGAWAWHAYALWLSANGCGAARGTYGEAELARGLRGVAAADAALAPDARRLARERYRELVAQHGKAALAALRCEPGRPSTRSP
;
A
#
# COMPACT_ATOMS: atom_id res chain seq x y z
N MET A 1 -12.38 -3.19 -53.60
CA MET A 1 -11.97 -3.73 -52.29
C MET A 1 -10.50 -4.10 -52.39
N ARG A 2 -9.62 -3.39 -51.68
CA ARG A 2 -8.18 -3.69 -51.61
C ARG A 2 -7.93 -4.36 -50.28
N GLU A 3 -7.36 -5.57 -50.29
CA GLU A 3 -6.96 -6.28 -49.08
C GLU A 3 -5.82 -5.53 -48.37
N PRO A 4 -5.83 -5.45 -47.02
CA PRO A 4 -4.75 -4.81 -46.28
C PRO A 4 -3.50 -5.69 -46.29
N TYR A 5 -2.38 -5.09 -46.72
CA TYR A 5 -1.04 -5.67 -46.65
C TYR A 5 -0.68 -5.99 -45.19
N VAL A 6 -0.59 -7.29 -44.86
CA VAL A 6 0.03 -7.75 -43.61
C VAL A 6 1.55 -7.61 -43.79
N SER A 7 2.13 -6.55 -43.22
CA SER A 7 3.58 -6.38 -43.17
C SER A 7 4.19 -7.49 -42.32
N LYS A 8 5.05 -8.32 -42.92
CA LYS A 8 5.79 -9.36 -42.19
C LYS A 8 6.60 -8.71 -41.06
N PRO A 9 6.64 -9.30 -39.86
CA PRO A 9 7.38 -8.75 -38.73
C PRO A 9 8.86 -8.61 -39.09
N ASN A 10 9.40 -7.43 -38.81
CA ASN A 10 10.78 -7.10 -39.09
C ASN A 10 11.68 -7.75 -38.01
N TYR A 11 11.97 -9.04 -38.19
CA TYR A 11 12.76 -9.87 -37.29
C TYR A 11 14.09 -9.23 -36.79
N PRO A 12 14.84 -8.46 -37.61
CA PRO A 12 16.02 -7.73 -37.15
C PRO A 12 15.72 -6.73 -36.02
N LEU A 13 14.59 -6.02 -36.10
CA LEU A 13 14.17 -5.07 -35.07
C LEU A 13 13.79 -5.79 -33.78
N LEU A 14 13.06 -6.92 -33.90
CA LEU A 14 12.68 -7.73 -32.75
C LEU A 14 13.91 -8.30 -32.03
N LEU A 15 14.90 -8.79 -32.78
CA LEU A 15 16.17 -9.29 -32.22
C LEU A 15 16.98 -8.18 -31.55
N ALA A 16 17.00 -6.97 -32.12
CA ALA A 16 17.66 -5.82 -31.51
C ALA A 16 17.02 -5.42 -30.18
N VAL A 17 15.68 -5.44 -30.10
CA VAL A 17 14.94 -5.16 -28.86
C VAL A 17 15.23 -6.23 -27.80
N ILE A 18 15.19 -7.52 -28.16
CA ILE A 18 15.49 -8.61 -27.23
C ILE A 18 16.93 -8.52 -26.71
N ALA A 19 17.91 -8.24 -27.58
CA ALA A 19 19.30 -8.06 -27.20
C ALA A 19 19.50 -6.87 -26.24
N ALA A 20 18.81 -5.74 -26.48
CA ALA A 20 18.86 -4.58 -25.61
C ALA A 20 18.29 -4.87 -24.21
N HIS A 21 17.18 -5.62 -24.13
CA HIS A 21 16.59 -6.02 -22.85
C HIS A 21 17.46 -7.01 -22.09
N ALA A 22 18.08 -7.97 -22.78
CA ALA A 22 19.02 -8.91 -22.17
C ALA A 22 20.26 -8.18 -21.61
N LEU A 23 20.79 -7.18 -22.32
CA LEU A 23 21.89 -6.33 -21.85
C LEU A 23 21.48 -5.49 -20.63
N ALA A 24 20.30 -4.88 -20.64
CA ALA A 24 19.79 -4.11 -19.52
C ALA A 24 19.56 -4.98 -18.26
N LEU A 25 19.04 -6.19 -18.44
CA LEU A 25 18.84 -7.16 -17.35
C LEU A 25 20.19 -7.63 -16.78
N THR A 26 21.16 -7.90 -17.65
CA THR A 26 22.51 -8.29 -17.23
C THR A 26 23.22 -7.17 -16.46
N TYR A 27 23.03 -5.91 -16.89
CA TYR A 27 23.54 -4.74 -16.18
C TYR A 27 22.91 -4.56 -14.79
N ALA A 28 21.59 -4.72 -14.68
CA ALA A 28 20.88 -4.62 -13.40
C ALA A 28 21.29 -5.71 -12.41
N LEU A 29 21.58 -6.93 -12.88
CA LEU A 29 21.96 -8.05 -12.03
C LEU A 29 23.44 -8.06 -11.62
N ARG A 30 24.33 -7.40 -12.36
CA ARG A 30 25.78 -7.35 -12.08
C ARG A 30 26.39 -5.99 -12.46
N PRO A 31 26.14 -4.91 -11.70
CA PRO A 31 26.62 -3.56 -12.03
C PRO A 31 28.15 -3.42 -12.07
N GLY A 32 28.90 -4.34 -11.44
CA GLY A 32 30.36 -4.33 -11.41
C GLY A 32 31.08 -4.87 -12.66
N LEU A 33 30.36 -5.45 -13.63
CA LEU A 33 30.98 -6.16 -14.76
C LEU A 33 31.41 -5.25 -15.94
N PHE A 34 30.97 -3.98 -15.94
CA PHE A 34 31.24 -3.02 -17.03
C PHE A 34 32.09 -1.80 -16.62
N GLY A 35 32.78 -1.88 -15.47
CA GLY A 35 33.57 -0.80 -14.90
C GLY A 35 34.94 -0.54 -15.53
N VAL A 36 35.09 -0.60 -16.86
CA VAL A 36 36.38 -0.27 -17.54
C VAL A 36 36.16 0.42 -18.91
N VAL A 37 35.33 1.47 -19.01
CA VAL A 37 35.32 2.33 -20.24
C VAL A 37 34.98 3.81 -19.97
N ARG A 38 35.35 4.38 -18.81
CA ARG A 38 35.04 5.81 -18.53
C ARG A 38 36.25 6.77 -18.48
N ASP A 39 37.48 6.28 -18.63
CA ASP A 39 38.68 7.14 -18.52
C ASP A 39 39.35 7.52 -19.86
N ARG A 40 38.65 7.46 -20.99
CA ARG A 40 39.25 7.83 -22.29
C ARG A 40 38.37 8.71 -23.18
N ILE A 41 37.79 9.78 -22.65
CA ILE A 41 37.48 10.96 -23.48
C ILE A 41 37.69 12.22 -22.63
N ALA A 42 38.91 12.75 -22.65
CA ALA A 42 39.19 14.14 -22.32
C ALA A 42 39.52 14.87 -23.62
N PRO A 43 38.94 16.04 -23.92
CA PRO A 43 39.47 16.91 -24.94
C PRO A 43 40.62 17.74 -24.37
N ALA A 44 41.71 17.74 -25.13
CA ALA A 44 42.93 18.48 -24.91
C ALA A 44 42.77 19.97 -25.25
N GLY A 45 43.59 20.79 -24.59
CA GLY A 45 43.91 22.17 -24.95
C GLY A 45 43.30 23.20 -23.98
N ALA A 46 44.03 24.13 -23.40
CA ALA A 46 45.43 24.50 -23.58
C ALA A 46 45.83 25.49 -22.46
N HIS A 47 47.06 25.32 -21.93
CA HIS A 47 48.02 26.31 -21.40
C HIS A 47 47.59 27.35 -20.35
N ALA A 48 48.44 27.85 -19.46
CA ALA A 48 49.72 27.45 -18.87
C ALA A 48 49.97 28.48 -17.76
N ALA A 49 50.65 28.06 -16.68
CA ALA A 49 51.81 28.74 -16.08
C ALA A 49 51.78 28.92 -14.55
N MET A 50 52.93 28.54 -13.98
CA MET A 50 53.57 29.00 -12.75
C MET A 50 53.11 28.43 -11.39
N GLN A 51 53.78 27.32 -11.06
CA GLN A 51 54.53 27.08 -9.82
C GLN A 51 54.49 28.18 -8.74
N GLY A 52 53.96 27.80 -7.59
CA GLY A 52 54.23 28.43 -6.30
C GLY A 52 54.08 27.38 -5.19
N LYS A 53 55.20 26.88 -4.67
CA LYS A 53 55.25 26.04 -3.47
C LYS A 53 54.83 26.89 -2.27
N GLY A 54 53.65 26.61 -1.72
CA GLY A 54 53.18 27.16 -0.45
C GLY A 54 52.34 26.10 0.26
N SER A 55 52.80 25.64 1.42
CA SER A 55 52.04 24.76 2.30
C SER A 55 50.69 25.38 2.64
N PRO A 56 49.56 24.65 2.52
CA PRO A 56 48.28 25.18 2.96
C PRO A 56 48.27 25.29 4.50
N PRO A 57 47.78 26.41 5.08
CA PRO A 57 47.58 26.48 6.51
C PRO A 57 46.47 25.50 6.92
N ALA A 58 46.63 24.92 8.10
CA ALA A 58 45.62 24.08 8.73
C ALA A 58 44.26 24.83 8.73
N GLN A 59 43.31 24.34 7.93
CA GLN A 59 41.93 24.77 8.03
C GLN A 59 41.44 24.38 9.43
N ARG A 60 41.20 25.40 10.27
CA ARG A 60 40.38 25.20 11.47
C ARG A 60 39.04 24.59 11.03
N PRO A 61 38.55 23.54 11.68
CA PRO A 61 37.20 23.05 11.41
C PRO A 61 36.24 24.23 11.57
N ALA A 62 35.43 24.47 10.54
CA ALA A 62 34.33 25.41 10.64
C ALA A 62 33.52 25.05 11.90
N PRO A 63 33.11 26.02 12.73
CA PRO A 63 32.21 25.72 13.83
C PRO A 63 30.99 25.00 13.24
N PRO A 64 30.48 23.93 13.90
CA PRO A 64 29.26 23.30 13.46
C PRO A 64 28.24 24.42 13.28
N ARG A 65 27.65 24.53 12.09
CA ARG A 65 26.48 25.37 11.86
C ARG A 65 25.53 24.99 12.98
N ALA A 66 25.36 25.88 13.95
CA ALA A 66 24.34 25.74 14.96
C ALA A 66 23.07 25.45 14.17
N ALA A 67 22.45 24.31 14.46
CA ALA A 67 21.14 24.01 13.93
C ALA A 67 20.29 25.24 14.21
N ALA A 68 19.96 25.99 13.16
CA ALA A 68 18.98 27.05 13.28
C ALA A 68 17.78 26.37 13.94
N MET A 69 17.37 26.88 15.10
CA MET A 69 16.14 26.43 15.73
C MET A 69 15.08 26.45 14.62
N PRO A 70 14.32 25.35 14.41
CA PRO A 70 13.33 25.34 13.37
C PRO A 70 12.42 26.53 13.61
N ALA A 71 12.29 27.40 12.61
CA ALA A 71 11.27 28.44 12.59
C ALA A 71 9.96 27.78 13.04
N GLU A 72 9.28 28.38 14.02
CA GLU A 72 8.06 27.84 14.60
C GLU A 72 7.21 27.20 13.52
N THR A 73 7.04 25.88 13.60
CA THR A 73 6.21 25.14 12.66
C THR A 73 4.82 25.78 12.72
N PRO A 74 4.27 26.33 11.62
CA PRO A 74 3.04 27.11 11.71
C PRO A 74 1.88 26.24 12.21
N ALA A 75 0.88 26.86 12.84
CA ALA A 75 -0.20 26.15 13.55
C ALA A 75 -0.91 25.08 12.70
N ASP A 76 -1.00 25.30 11.39
CA ASP A 76 -1.72 24.43 10.44
C ASP A 76 -0.82 23.36 9.77
N ASP A 77 0.29 23.00 10.40
CA ASP A 77 1.15 21.92 9.89
C ASP A 77 0.64 20.56 10.36
N PRO A 78 0.32 19.61 9.45
CA PRO A 78 -0.18 18.29 9.82
C PRO A 78 0.78 17.51 10.73
N ARG A 79 2.08 17.85 10.75
CA ARG A 79 3.06 17.27 11.67
C ARG A 79 2.83 17.68 13.12
N ARG A 80 2.22 18.84 13.39
CA ARG A 80 1.87 19.30 14.74
C ARG A 80 0.66 18.58 15.30
N GLU A 81 -0.24 18.13 14.43
CA GLU A 81 -1.40 17.31 14.80
C GLU A 81 -0.98 15.87 15.15
N PHE A 82 0.26 15.49 14.81
CA PHE A 82 0.80 14.18 15.11
C PHE A 82 1.43 14.15 16.51
N ASP A 83 0.70 13.58 17.46
CA ASP A 83 1.22 13.17 18.76
C ASP A 83 1.41 11.64 18.74
N VAL A 84 2.63 11.16 19.02
CA VAL A 84 2.96 9.72 19.00
C VAL A 84 2.04 8.95 19.94
N GLU A 85 1.80 9.45 21.15
CA GLU A 85 0.97 8.76 22.14
C GLU A 85 -0.49 8.73 21.71
N ALA A 86 -1.00 9.84 21.16
CA ALA A 86 -2.36 9.86 20.59
C ALA A 86 -2.49 8.91 19.40
N TRP A 87 -1.47 8.84 18.54
CA TRP A 87 -1.43 7.90 17.42
C TRP A 87 -1.45 6.46 17.92
N ILE A 88 -0.62 6.11 18.92
CA ILE A 88 -0.59 4.78 19.53
C ILE A 88 -1.97 4.43 20.09
N ALA A 89 -2.55 5.30 20.91
CA ALA A 89 -3.85 5.08 21.53
C ALA A 89 -4.96 4.89 20.49
N ASN A 90 -4.96 5.69 19.42
CA ASN A 90 -5.90 5.57 18.31
C ASN A 90 -5.73 4.24 17.56
N ASN A 91 -4.49 3.87 17.22
CA ASN A 91 -4.21 2.63 16.49
C ASN A 91 -4.57 1.41 17.33
N GLU A 92 -4.30 1.43 18.64
CA GLU A 92 -4.71 0.37 19.55
C GLU A 92 -6.23 0.25 19.67
N ARG A 93 -6.94 1.39 19.77
CA ARG A 93 -8.41 1.40 19.82
C ARG A 93 -9.01 0.81 18.53
N VAL A 94 -8.59 1.32 17.37
CA VAL A 94 -9.05 0.81 16.07
C VAL A 94 -8.69 -0.66 15.91
N ALA A 95 -7.50 -1.08 16.33
CA ALA A 95 -7.10 -2.48 16.32
C ALA A 95 -8.00 -3.36 17.21
N ARG A 96 -8.39 -2.89 18.41
CA ARG A 96 -9.33 -3.60 19.30
C ARG A 96 -10.73 -3.69 18.69
N GLU A 97 -11.26 -2.60 18.14
CA GLU A 97 -12.58 -2.58 17.48
C GLU A 97 -12.60 -3.51 16.26
N GLN A 98 -11.54 -3.50 15.46
CA GLN A 98 -11.38 -4.38 14.31
C GLN A 98 -11.20 -5.83 14.72
N ALA A 99 -10.42 -6.10 15.77
CA ALA A 99 -10.29 -7.43 16.35
C ALA A 99 -11.65 -7.94 16.87
N GLN A 100 -12.45 -7.11 17.53
CA GLN A 100 -13.78 -7.50 17.98
C GLN A 100 -14.73 -7.79 16.81
N THR A 101 -14.69 -6.96 15.77
CA THR A 101 -15.50 -7.15 14.55
C THR A 101 -15.10 -8.44 13.83
N THR A 102 -13.79 -8.66 13.70
CA THR A 102 -13.23 -9.77 12.92
C THR A 102 -13.32 -11.08 13.71
N TYR A 103 -12.73 -11.11 14.91
CA TYR A 103 -12.59 -12.30 15.76
C TYR A 103 -13.83 -12.62 16.58
N GLY A 104 -14.70 -11.65 16.82
CA GLY A 104 -15.95 -11.87 17.55
C GLY A 104 -15.72 -12.34 18.97
N ASP A 105 -16.35 -13.47 19.29
CA ASP A 105 -16.22 -14.11 20.61
C ASP A 105 -14.82 -14.69 20.87
N LEU A 106 -14.00 -14.89 19.83
CA LEU A 106 -12.62 -15.35 19.97
C LEU A 106 -11.62 -14.21 20.27
N ALA A 107 -12.01 -12.94 20.17
CA ALA A 107 -11.09 -11.81 20.29
C ALA A 107 -10.29 -11.83 21.60
N ALA A 108 -10.97 -11.95 22.74
CA ALA A 108 -10.33 -12.00 24.06
C ALA A 108 -9.49 -13.28 24.26
N ALA A 109 -10.01 -14.42 23.79
CA ALA A 109 -9.34 -15.72 23.93
C ALA A 109 -8.05 -15.80 23.10
N LEU A 110 -8.02 -15.17 21.91
CA LEU A 110 -6.82 -15.10 21.06
C LEU A 110 -5.68 -14.31 21.70
N SER A 111 -5.96 -13.45 22.68
CA SER A 111 -4.96 -12.73 23.47
C SER A 111 -4.59 -13.46 24.76
N ALA A 112 -5.57 -14.03 25.47
CA ALA A 112 -5.35 -14.65 26.77
C ALA A 112 -4.85 -16.12 26.70
N GLU A 113 -5.42 -16.91 25.79
CA GLU A 113 -5.13 -18.35 25.63
C GLU A 113 -4.98 -18.71 24.15
N PRO A 114 -3.95 -18.21 23.44
CA PRO A 114 -3.90 -18.26 21.98
C PRO A 114 -3.99 -19.67 21.41
N ALA A 115 -3.27 -20.64 21.98
CA ALA A 115 -3.30 -22.03 21.51
C ALA A 115 -4.70 -22.66 21.58
N ARG A 116 -5.45 -22.41 22.66
CA ARG A 116 -6.81 -22.93 22.87
C ARG A 116 -7.83 -22.21 21.98
N ALA A 117 -7.67 -20.90 21.81
CA ALA A 117 -8.50 -20.11 20.91
C ALA A 117 -8.32 -20.55 19.45
N LEU A 118 -7.08 -20.79 19.03
CA LEU A 118 -6.75 -21.32 17.70
C LEU A 118 -7.26 -22.74 17.49
N ASP A 119 -7.21 -23.61 18.50
CA ASP A 119 -7.80 -24.94 18.41
C ASP A 119 -9.33 -24.88 18.26
N THR A 120 -9.98 -23.99 19.00
CA THR A 120 -11.42 -23.73 18.87
C THR A 120 -11.76 -23.20 17.49
N LEU A 121 -10.98 -22.25 16.99
CA LEU A 121 -11.11 -21.71 15.64
C LEU A 121 -10.95 -22.80 14.59
N ARG A 122 -9.95 -23.67 14.73
CA ARG A 122 -9.69 -24.80 13.82
C ARG A 122 -10.83 -25.80 13.78
N ARG A 123 -11.45 -26.11 14.94
CA ARG A 123 -12.65 -26.95 15.00
C ARG A 123 -13.83 -26.31 14.29
N ARG A 124 -14.15 -25.04 14.60
CA ARG A 124 -15.23 -24.30 13.92
C ARG A 124 -15.02 -24.26 12.40
N TYR A 125 -13.79 -24.01 11.97
CA TYR A 125 -13.42 -24.04 10.57
C TYR A 125 -13.61 -25.43 9.96
N ALA A 126 -13.19 -26.51 10.65
CA ALA A 126 -13.43 -27.89 10.21
C ALA A 126 -14.93 -28.22 10.06
N ASP A 127 -15.77 -27.62 10.90
CA ASP A 127 -17.22 -27.82 10.93
C ASP A 127 -17.98 -27.01 9.86
N GLY A 128 -17.30 -26.11 9.14
CA GLY A 128 -17.93 -25.31 8.08
C GLY A 128 -18.31 -23.88 8.47
N ASP A 129 -17.84 -23.36 9.61
CA ASP A 129 -18.15 -21.99 10.04
C ASP A 129 -17.43 -20.95 9.17
N ASP A 130 -18.18 -20.21 8.34
CA ASP A 130 -17.64 -19.16 7.46
C ASP A 130 -16.97 -18.02 8.24
N ARG A 131 -17.44 -17.74 9.46
CA ARG A 131 -16.78 -16.76 10.34
C ARG A 131 -15.41 -17.26 10.75
N ALA A 132 -15.26 -18.57 10.98
CA ALA A 132 -13.97 -19.15 11.32
C ALA A 132 -12.94 -19.04 10.18
N ASP A 133 -13.35 -19.11 8.91
CA ASP A 133 -12.43 -18.86 7.79
C ASP A 133 -11.95 -17.39 7.74
N LYS A 134 -12.86 -16.43 7.96
CA LYS A 134 -12.50 -15.01 8.04
C LYS A 134 -11.49 -14.73 9.14
N VAL A 135 -11.72 -15.30 10.32
CA VAL A 135 -10.82 -15.17 11.47
C VAL A 135 -9.48 -15.87 11.20
N ARG A 136 -9.50 -17.08 10.62
CA ARG A 136 -8.30 -17.82 10.21
C ARG A 136 -7.45 -16.97 9.25
N PHE A 137 -8.06 -16.43 8.20
CA PHE A 137 -7.37 -15.59 7.23
C PHE A 137 -6.75 -14.35 7.90
N ALA A 138 -7.52 -13.66 8.76
CA ALA A 138 -7.03 -12.48 9.46
C ALA A 138 -5.84 -12.79 10.37
N VAL A 139 -5.88 -13.90 11.14
CA VAL A 139 -4.75 -14.33 11.98
C VAL A 139 -3.54 -14.71 11.11
N ALA A 140 -3.73 -15.50 10.06
CA ALA A 140 -2.66 -15.90 9.15
C ALA A 140 -1.97 -14.68 8.51
N TRP A 141 -2.78 -13.72 8.06
CA TRP A 141 -2.31 -12.49 7.44
C TRP A 141 -1.57 -11.61 8.45
N GLU A 142 -2.08 -11.47 9.67
CA GLU A 142 -1.44 -10.68 10.73
C GLU A 142 -0.07 -11.25 11.12
N CYS A 143 0.03 -12.57 11.26
CA CYS A 143 1.27 -13.24 11.60
C CYS A 143 2.29 -13.21 10.47
N ALA A 144 1.87 -13.46 9.22
CA ALA A 144 2.75 -13.36 8.06
C ALA A 144 3.38 -11.96 7.95
N ASN A 145 2.58 -10.90 8.08
CA ASN A 145 3.11 -9.54 8.05
C ASN A 145 4.00 -9.24 9.27
N GLY A 146 3.58 -9.65 10.47
CA GLY A 146 4.37 -9.44 11.68
C GLY A 146 5.80 -10.01 11.58
N HIS A 147 5.94 -11.24 11.11
CA HIS A 147 7.26 -11.85 10.88
C HIS A 147 8.08 -11.10 9.83
N THR A 148 7.47 -10.75 8.69
CA THR A 148 8.16 -9.99 7.63
C THR A 148 8.64 -8.62 8.11
N PHE A 149 7.84 -7.91 8.91
CA PHE A 149 8.18 -6.54 9.30
C PHE A 149 9.09 -6.44 10.53
N TYR A 150 9.01 -7.38 11.48
CA TYR A 150 9.64 -7.23 12.80
C TYR A 150 10.65 -8.31 13.18
N ASP A 151 10.52 -9.52 12.64
CA ASP A 151 11.43 -10.62 12.98
C ASP A 151 12.54 -10.81 11.93
N ASP A 152 12.27 -10.50 10.66
CA ASP A 152 13.28 -10.59 9.61
C ASP A 152 14.20 -9.35 9.61
N PRO A 153 15.50 -9.51 9.95
CA PRO A 153 16.46 -8.41 9.99
C PRO A 153 16.72 -7.78 8.61
N GLN A 154 16.37 -8.47 7.52
CA GLN A 154 16.52 -8.00 6.14
C GLN A 154 15.26 -7.35 5.59
N SER A 155 14.07 -7.75 6.08
CA SER A 155 12.76 -7.27 5.61
C SER A 155 12.19 -6.10 6.40
N ALA A 156 12.70 -5.81 7.61
CA ALA A 156 12.71 -4.44 8.06
C ALA A 156 13.66 -3.68 7.13
N PRO A 157 13.22 -2.81 6.17
CA PRO A 157 14.13 -1.76 5.75
C PRO A 157 14.56 -1.11 7.07
N PRO A 158 15.87 -1.12 7.40
CA PRO A 158 16.35 -0.56 8.63
C PRO A 158 15.66 0.77 8.75
N ILE A 159 14.93 0.99 9.84
CA ILE A 159 14.17 2.21 10.03
C ILE A 159 15.02 3.41 9.61
N GLU A 160 16.33 3.34 9.82
CA GLU A 160 17.39 4.18 9.29
C GLU A 160 17.25 4.51 7.77
N ARG A 161 17.10 3.54 6.87
CA ARG A 161 16.81 3.79 5.43
C ARG A 161 15.49 4.50 5.20
N GLN A 162 14.51 4.33 6.08
CA GLN A 162 13.24 5.07 6.02
C GLN A 162 13.35 6.49 6.61
N LEU A 163 14.33 6.71 7.49
CA LEU A 163 14.67 7.97 8.13
C LEU A 163 15.61 8.83 7.27
N ASP A 164 16.27 8.25 6.28
CA ASP A 164 17.13 8.99 5.34
C ASP A 164 16.33 10.09 4.62
N GLY A 165 16.84 11.33 4.70
CA GLY A 165 16.20 12.50 4.10
C GLY A 165 15.00 13.06 4.88
N VAL A 166 14.71 12.53 6.08
CA VAL A 166 13.65 13.02 6.98
C VAL A 166 14.24 14.03 7.98
N ALA A 167 13.50 15.10 8.27
CA ALA A 167 13.94 16.09 9.27
C ALA A 167 14.08 15.45 10.67
N PRO A 168 14.99 15.91 11.54
CA PRO A 168 15.24 15.28 12.84
C PRO A 168 13.99 15.09 13.73
N ALA A 169 13.06 16.05 13.69
CA ALA A 169 11.80 15.97 14.44
C ALA A 169 10.88 14.86 13.88
N ASP A 170 10.73 14.80 12.56
CA ASP A 170 9.96 13.75 11.87
C ASP A 170 10.63 12.37 12.02
N ALA A 171 11.96 12.33 12.15
CA ALA A 171 12.69 11.12 12.40
C ALA A 171 12.46 10.58 13.82
N ALA A 172 12.41 11.45 14.83
CA ALA A 172 12.05 11.07 16.19
C ALA A 172 10.60 10.56 16.26
N LEU A 173 9.69 11.21 15.52
CA LEU A 173 8.30 10.80 15.38
C LEU A 173 8.20 9.37 14.81
N LEU A 174 8.87 9.12 13.69
CA LEU A 174 8.89 7.81 13.05
C LEU A 174 9.48 6.74 13.95
N ARG A 175 10.57 7.02 14.67
CA ARG A 175 11.12 6.08 15.67
C ARG A 175 10.09 5.70 16.73
N GLY A 176 9.40 6.67 17.32
CA GLY A 176 8.36 6.39 18.31
C GLY A 176 7.24 5.51 17.77
N VAL A 177 6.83 5.74 16.52
CA VAL A 177 5.79 4.97 15.84
C VAL A 177 6.25 3.52 15.54
N TYR A 178 7.47 3.34 15.04
CA TYR A 178 8.05 2.01 14.84
C TYR A 178 8.28 1.24 16.14
N ASP A 179 8.70 1.92 17.20
CA ASP A 179 8.86 1.32 18.52
C ASP A 179 7.50 0.85 19.08
N ALA A 180 6.44 1.63 18.86
CA ALA A 180 5.08 1.20 19.18
C ALA A 180 4.61 0.02 18.35
N GLY A 181 4.87 0.03 17.04
CA GLY A 181 4.65 -1.10 16.14
C GLY A 181 5.32 -2.37 16.64
N ARG A 182 6.58 -2.26 17.09
CA ARG A 182 7.35 -3.37 17.67
C ARG A 182 6.76 -3.86 18.98
N LYS A 183 6.34 -2.96 19.89
CA LYS A 183 5.64 -3.33 21.13
C LYS A 183 4.33 -4.06 20.84
N ARG A 184 3.57 -3.59 19.84
CA ARG A 184 2.35 -4.26 19.38
C ARG A 184 2.68 -5.64 18.82
N TRP A 185 3.70 -5.76 17.98
CA TRP A 185 4.16 -7.07 17.48
C TRP A 185 4.47 -8.02 18.64
N GLN A 186 5.23 -7.57 19.63
CA GLN A 186 5.55 -8.36 20.82
C GLN A 186 4.29 -8.82 21.57
N SER A 187 3.23 -8.02 21.61
CA SER A 187 1.95 -8.41 22.24
C SER A 187 1.18 -9.48 21.48
N ILE A 188 1.34 -9.57 20.15
CA ILE A 188 0.64 -10.55 19.31
C ILE A 188 1.51 -11.76 18.97
N ARG A 189 2.82 -11.67 19.18
CA ARG A 189 3.77 -12.74 18.91
C ARG A 189 3.42 -14.08 19.56
N PRO A 190 2.96 -14.17 20.83
CA PRO A 190 2.54 -15.45 21.40
C PRO A 190 1.39 -16.13 20.63
N ARG A 191 0.50 -15.34 20.03
CA ARG A 191 -0.55 -15.86 19.14
C ARG A 191 0.03 -16.38 17.83
N CYS A 192 1.02 -15.70 17.26
CA CYS A 192 1.67 -16.13 16.04
C CYS A 192 2.56 -17.36 16.23
N ASP A 193 3.29 -17.44 17.34
CA ASP A 193 4.03 -18.64 17.72
C ASP A 193 3.08 -19.84 17.88
N ALA A 194 1.90 -19.64 18.50
CA ALA A 194 0.88 -20.69 18.62
C ALA A 194 0.24 -21.05 17.27
N TRP A 195 0.08 -20.09 16.36
CA TRP A 195 -0.39 -20.31 14.99
C TRP A 195 0.60 -21.17 14.21
N ASP A 196 1.89 -20.83 14.26
CA ASP A 196 2.96 -21.56 13.60
C ASP A 196 3.12 -22.97 14.14
N ALA A 197 3.04 -23.14 15.47
CA ALA A 197 3.05 -24.46 16.10
C ALA A 197 1.88 -25.34 15.65
N GLN A 198 0.77 -24.74 15.22
CA GLN A 198 -0.40 -25.46 14.70
C GLN A 198 -0.43 -25.54 13.17
N ASN A 199 0.58 -25.04 12.45
CA ASN A 199 0.55 -24.89 11.00
C ASN A 199 0.27 -26.21 10.27
N GLU A 200 0.87 -27.32 10.72
CA GLU A 200 0.58 -28.66 10.14
C GLU A 200 -0.87 -29.09 10.36
N ALA A 201 -1.41 -28.91 11.57
CA ALA A 201 -2.81 -29.21 11.87
C ALA A 201 -3.77 -28.32 11.07
N TRP A 202 -3.42 -27.05 10.89
CA TRP A 202 -4.13 -26.11 10.03
C TRP A 202 -4.09 -26.53 8.57
N ARG A 203 -2.93 -26.96 8.04
CA ARG A 203 -2.80 -27.49 6.68
C ARG A 203 -3.68 -28.71 6.47
N ALA A 204 -3.69 -29.67 7.41
CA ALA A 204 -4.52 -30.88 7.32
C ALA A 204 -6.03 -30.56 7.31
N VAL A 205 -6.49 -29.70 8.23
CA VAL A 205 -7.90 -29.28 8.27
C VAL A 205 -8.25 -28.42 7.05
N THR A 206 -7.34 -27.57 6.60
CA THR A 206 -7.52 -26.77 5.38
C THR A 206 -7.62 -27.66 4.16
N LEU A 207 -6.81 -28.70 4.02
CA LEU A 207 -6.91 -29.66 2.92
C LEU A 207 -8.29 -30.34 2.92
N LYS A 208 -8.74 -30.83 4.07
CA LYS A 208 -10.04 -31.49 4.23
C LYS A 208 -11.23 -30.54 4.00
N TYR A 209 -11.16 -29.32 4.52
CA TYR A 209 -12.14 -28.26 4.29
C TYR A 209 -12.16 -27.84 2.81
N ARG A 210 -10.97 -27.77 2.19
CA ARG A 210 -10.78 -27.49 0.76
C ARG A 210 -11.26 -28.62 -0.12
N GLU A 211 -11.30 -29.86 0.32
CA GLU A 211 -11.97 -30.94 -0.40
C GLU A 211 -13.50 -30.83 -0.24
N GLY A 212 -13.94 -30.27 0.89
CA GLY A 212 -15.32 -30.25 1.37
C GLY A 212 -16.23 -29.11 0.93
N ARG A 213 -16.10 -27.87 1.43
CA ARG A 213 -17.31 -27.01 1.60
C ARG A 213 -17.19 -25.47 1.59
N GLY A 214 -16.02 -24.82 1.50
CA GLY A 214 -15.96 -23.34 1.61
C GLY A 214 -16.05 -22.52 0.31
N PRO A 215 -16.64 -21.30 0.32
CA PRO A 215 -16.61 -20.33 -0.79
C PRO A 215 -15.20 -19.95 -1.23
N ASN A 216 -14.31 -19.64 -0.28
CA ASN A 216 -12.91 -19.32 -0.55
C ASN A 216 -12.13 -20.53 -1.05
N ALA A 217 -12.49 -21.74 -0.62
CA ALA A 217 -11.92 -22.98 -1.16
C ALA A 217 -12.46 -23.33 -2.56
N GLN A 218 -13.70 -22.94 -2.88
CA GLN A 218 -14.22 -23.00 -4.25
C GLN A 218 -13.50 -21.96 -5.11
N PHE A 219 -13.32 -20.72 -4.64
CA PHE A 219 -12.57 -19.68 -5.35
C PHE A 219 -11.09 -20.02 -5.55
N GLU A 220 -10.39 -20.53 -4.52
CA GLU A 220 -9.01 -21.00 -4.63
C GLU A 220 -8.89 -22.25 -5.51
N ARG A 221 -9.83 -23.22 -5.45
CA ARG A 221 -9.90 -24.32 -6.43
C ARG A 221 -10.16 -23.81 -7.83
N LEU A 222 -11.02 -22.81 -7.99
CA LEU A 222 -11.30 -22.12 -9.24
C LEU A 222 -10.12 -21.24 -9.71
N GLN A 223 -9.16 -20.89 -8.86
CA GLN A 223 -7.90 -20.25 -9.26
C GLN A 223 -6.82 -21.29 -9.60
N GLN A 224 -6.75 -22.40 -8.85
CA GLN A 224 -5.74 -23.47 -9.03
C GLN A 224 -6.07 -24.43 -10.18
N THR A 225 -7.36 -24.67 -10.46
CA THR A 225 -7.81 -25.50 -11.60
C THR A 225 -7.66 -24.77 -12.93
N TYR A 226 -7.60 -23.44 -12.88
CA TYR A 226 -7.61 -22.57 -14.04
C TYR A 226 -6.28 -21.83 -14.10
N ASP A 227 -5.23 -22.60 -14.41
CA ASP A 227 -3.95 -22.04 -14.78
C ASP A 227 -4.15 -20.96 -15.85
N ARG A 228 -3.40 -19.85 -15.76
CA ARG A 228 -3.64 -18.66 -16.58
C ARG A 228 -3.54 -18.99 -18.08
N ASP A 229 -2.70 -19.96 -18.42
CA ASP A 229 -2.51 -20.48 -19.77
C ASP A 229 -3.68 -21.38 -20.23
N ALA A 230 -4.34 -22.08 -19.31
CA ALA A 230 -5.52 -22.91 -19.59
C ALA A 230 -6.78 -22.06 -19.87
N LEU A 231 -6.93 -20.93 -19.18
CA LEU A 231 -8.02 -19.98 -19.43
C LEU A 231 -7.92 -19.30 -20.80
N THR A 232 -6.69 -19.00 -21.22
CA THR A 232 -6.43 -18.34 -22.51
C THR A 232 -6.64 -19.30 -23.69
N SER A 233 -6.47 -20.61 -23.47
CA SER A 233 -6.61 -21.65 -24.50
C SER A 233 -8.00 -22.32 -24.55
N GLN A 234 -8.86 -22.13 -23.55
CA GLN A 234 -10.20 -22.75 -23.49
C GLN A 234 -11.29 -21.76 -22.98
N PRO A 235 -11.94 -20.99 -23.86
CA PRO A 235 -12.96 -19.99 -23.48
C PRO A 235 -14.15 -20.55 -22.69
N SER A 236 -14.49 -21.84 -22.87
CA SER A 236 -15.56 -22.51 -22.13
C SER A 236 -15.23 -22.74 -20.65
N LEU A 237 -13.95 -22.82 -20.30
CA LEU A 237 -13.49 -22.91 -18.91
C LEU A 237 -13.72 -21.58 -18.20
N LEU A 238 -13.46 -20.46 -18.87
CA LEU A 238 -13.74 -19.14 -18.33
C LEU A 238 -15.25 -18.94 -18.08
N ASP A 239 -16.12 -19.37 -19.00
CA ASP A 239 -17.56 -19.31 -18.78
C ASP A 239 -18.06 -20.21 -17.63
N ALA A 240 -17.45 -21.38 -17.44
CA ALA A 240 -17.75 -22.28 -16.32
C ALA A 240 -17.29 -21.67 -14.98
N LEU A 241 -16.11 -21.07 -14.97
CA LEU A 241 -15.55 -20.31 -13.85
C LEU A 241 -16.48 -19.16 -13.45
N LEU A 242 -16.87 -18.32 -14.41
CA LEU A 242 -17.76 -17.19 -14.20
C LEU A 242 -19.13 -17.62 -13.66
N LYS A 243 -19.72 -18.71 -14.17
CA LYS A 243 -20.98 -19.27 -13.64
C LYS A 243 -20.85 -19.84 -12.22
N ALA A 244 -19.72 -20.47 -11.90
CA ALA A 244 -19.48 -21.01 -10.56
C ALA A 244 -19.34 -19.88 -9.54
N ILE A 245 -18.65 -18.81 -9.93
CA ILE A 245 -18.49 -17.57 -9.20
C ILE A 245 -19.82 -16.84 -8.97
N ASP A 246 -20.66 -16.66 -10.00
CA ASP A 246 -21.96 -15.99 -9.88
C ASP A 246 -22.85 -16.71 -8.87
N LYS A 247 -22.84 -18.05 -8.92
CA LYS A 247 -23.57 -18.89 -7.96
C LYS A 247 -23.02 -18.79 -6.54
N LEU A 248 -21.71 -18.61 -6.39
CA LEU A 248 -21.08 -18.45 -5.09
C LEU A 248 -21.46 -17.11 -4.47
N TRP A 249 -21.36 -16.03 -5.26
CA TRP A 249 -21.70 -14.69 -4.80
C TRP A 249 -23.20 -14.53 -4.49
N ALA A 250 -24.08 -15.13 -5.30
CA ALA A 250 -25.53 -15.12 -5.04
C ALA A 250 -25.93 -15.83 -3.74
N ARG A 251 -25.10 -16.76 -3.25
CA ARG A 251 -25.37 -17.50 -2.01
C ARG A 251 -24.81 -16.79 -0.79
N GLU A 252 -23.62 -16.19 -0.92
CA GLU A 252 -22.91 -15.57 0.20
C GLU A 252 -22.27 -14.24 -0.25
N PRO A 253 -22.96 -13.11 -0.10
CA PRO A 253 -22.42 -11.81 -0.45
C PRO A 253 -21.34 -11.42 0.56
N ASP A 254 -20.08 -11.69 0.21
CA ASP A 254 -18.90 -11.20 0.89
C ASP A 254 -18.17 -10.18 0.00
N ASP A 255 -18.14 -8.93 0.47
CA ASP A 255 -17.57 -7.80 -0.29
C ASP A 255 -16.06 -7.97 -0.56
N GLU A 256 -15.33 -8.68 0.30
CA GLU A 256 -13.90 -8.94 0.12
C GLU A 256 -13.64 -10.08 -0.89
N LEU A 257 -14.47 -11.12 -0.87
CA LEU A 257 -14.44 -12.16 -1.91
C LEU A 257 -14.80 -11.57 -3.27
N ALA A 258 -15.86 -10.76 -3.33
CA ALA A 258 -16.30 -10.07 -4.54
C ALA A 258 -15.20 -9.14 -5.09
N ARG A 259 -14.48 -8.42 -4.22
CA ARG A 259 -13.34 -7.57 -4.62
C ARG A 259 -12.23 -8.41 -5.26
N ARG A 260 -11.79 -9.48 -4.60
CA ARG A 260 -10.68 -10.34 -5.08
C ARG A 260 -11.02 -11.01 -6.40
N LEU A 261 -12.24 -11.50 -6.51
CA LEU A 261 -12.77 -12.05 -7.72
C LEU A 261 -12.75 -11.03 -8.86
N ALA A 262 -13.22 -9.83 -8.60
CA ALA A 262 -13.20 -8.77 -9.60
C ALA A 262 -11.78 -8.41 -10.03
N GLU A 263 -10.84 -8.28 -9.09
CA GLU A 263 -9.43 -8.06 -9.37
C GLU A 263 -8.84 -9.19 -10.22
N TYR A 264 -9.14 -10.45 -9.88
CA TYR A 264 -8.71 -11.58 -10.69
C TYR A 264 -9.26 -11.50 -12.12
N MET A 265 -10.57 -11.26 -12.28
CA MET A 265 -11.22 -11.09 -13.59
C MET A 265 -10.58 -9.97 -14.42
N LEU A 266 -10.13 -8.89 -13.77
CA LEU A 266 -9.43 -7.78 -14.44
C LEU A 266 -8.05 -8.16 -14.98
N THR A 267 -7.40 -9.20 -14.44
CA THR A 267 -6.09 -9.68 -14.92
C THR A 267 -6.15 -10.65 -16.10
N LEU A 268 -7.34 -11.15 -16.44
CA LEU A 268 -7.55 -12.11 -17.51
C LEU A 268 -7.48 -11.42 -18.88
N ASP A 269 -7.01 -12.15 -19.89
CA ASP A 269 -7.00 -11.65 -21.26
C ASP A 269 -8.35 -11.88 -21.99
N ASP A 270 -9.45 -11.58 -21.31
CA ASP A 270 -10.81 -11.75 -21.83
C ASP A 270 -11.67 -10.51 -21.51
N GLU A 271 -12.28 -9.93 -22.54
CA GLU A 271 -13.02 -8.68 -22.42
C GLU A 271 -14.32 -8.82 -21.62
N ALA A 272 -15.00 -9.97 -21.71
CA ALA A 272 -16.22 -10.23 -20.97
C ALA A 272 -15.96 -10.39 -19.47
N ALA A 273 -14.90 -11.11 -19.10
CA ALA A 273 -14.43 -11.23 -17.73
C ALA A 273 -14.02 -9.88 -17.16
N ARG A 274 -13.20 -9.10 -17.87
CA ARG A 274 -12.80 -7.75 -17.43
C ARG A 274 -14.00 -6.83 -17.22
N THR A 275 -14.99 -6.88 -18.12
CA THR A 275 -16.24 -6.11 -18.01
C THR A 275 -17.05 -6.52 -16.77
N ARG A 276 -17.17 -7.82 -16.49
CA ARG A 276 -17.86 -8.34 -15.29
C ARG A 276 -17.11 -8.01 -14.00
N GLY A 277 -15.79 -8.14 -13.99
CA GLY A 277 -14.94 -7.70 -12.88
C GLY A 277 -15.15 -6.23 -12.56
N LEU A 278 -15.17 -5.38 -13.58
CA LEU A 278 -15.42 -3.96 -13.41
C LEU A 278 -16.82 -3.67 -12.86
N ALA A 279 -17.85 -4.34 -13.38
CA ALA A 279 -19.22 -4.21 -12.89
C ALA A 279 -19.35 -4.65 -11.43
N LEU A 280 -18.63 -5.70 -11.03
CA LEU A 280 -18.59 -6.19 -9.65
C LEU A 280 -17.91 -5.20 -8.72
N LEU A 281 -16.73 -4.67 -9.07
CA LEU A 281 -16.10 -3.60 -8.28
C LEU A 281 -16.99 -2.36 -8.21
N ALA A 282 -17.65 -1.98 -9.31
CA ALA A 282 -18.55 -0.85 -9.33
C ALA A 282 -19.74 -1.07 -8.37
N ALA A 283 -20.35 -2.25 -8.38
CA ALA A 283 -21.42 -2.59 -7.44
C ALA A 283 -20.94 -2.55 -5.97
N LEU A 284 -19.72 -2.99 -5.70
CA LEU A 284 -19.10 -2.85 -4.37
C LEU A 284 -18.89 -1.39 -3.99
N ALA A 285 -18.39 -0.58 -4.91
CA ALA A 285 -18.16 0.83 -4.69
C ALA A 285 -19.45 1.63 -4.52
N GLU A 286 -20.56 1.22 -5.16
CA GLU A 286 -21.88 1.79 -4.90
C GLU A 286 -22.36 1.50 -3.47
N ARG A 287 -22.06 0.33 -2.94
CA ARG A 287 -22.43 -0.08 -1.58
C ARG A 287 -21.50 0.52 -0.52
N ASP A 288 -20.21 0.63 -0.82
CA ASP A 288 -19.20 1.11 0.12
C ASP A 288 -18.11 1.89 -0.61
N ALA A 289 -18.01 3.18 -0.30
CA ALA A 289 -17.09 4.12 -0.93
C ALA A 289 -15.61 3.73 -0.81
N ARG A 290 -15.23 2.84 0.13
CA ARG A 290 -13.86 2.36 0.26
C ARG A 290 -13.35 1.59 -0.97
N TYR A 291 -14.26 1.02 -1.77
CA TYR A 291 -13.92 0.29 -3.00
C TYR A 291 -13.81 1.18 -4.23
N ALA A 292 -14.19 2.46 -4.14
CA ALA A 292 -14.14 3.41 -5.25
C ALA A 292 -12.73 3.54 -5.86
N GLY A 293 -11.68 3.40 -5.04
CA GLY A 293 -10.29 3.44 -5.53
C GLY A 293 -9.96 2.27 -6.45
N ALA A 294 -10.30 1.04 -6.04
CA ALA A 294 -10.08 -0.16 -6.84
C ALA A 294 -10.83 -0.10 -8.19
N VAL A 295 -12.04 0.46 -8.18
CA VAL A 295 -12.80 0.74 -9.41
C VAL A 295 -12.04 1.72 -10.30
N ALA A 296 -11.66 2.89 -9.78
CA ALA A 296 -10.98 3.92 -10.56
C ALA A 296 -9.66 3.42 -11.17
N ASP A 297 -8.93 2.56 -10.45
CA ASP A 297 -7.68 1.96 -10.92
C ASP A 297 -7.95 0.96 -12.05
N ALA A 298 -8.96 0.10 -11.88
CA ALA A 298 -9.39 -0.83 -12.91
C ALA A 298 -9.82 -0.10 -14.19
N TYR A 299 -10.60 0.97 -14.09
CA TYR A 299 -10.98 1.80 -15.25
C TYR A 299 -9.77 2.37 -15.99
N ARG A 300 -8.78 2.90 -15.25
CA ARG A 300 -7.55 3.47 -15.82
C ARG A 300 -6.70 2.41 -16.51
N ALA A 301 -6.55 1.24 -15.89
CA ALA A 301 -5.76 0.14 -16.44
C ALA A 301 -6.36 -0.44 -17.72
N LEU A 302 -7.68 -0.31 -17.91
CA LEU A 302 -8.38 -0.84 -19.07
C LEU A 302 -8.40 0.12 -20.27
N ASP A 303 -7.87 1.33 -20.18
CA ASP A 303 -7.68 2.30 -21.28
C ASP A 303 -8.85 2.36 -22.30
N GLY A 304 -10.08 2.53 -21.79
CA GLY A 304 -11.29 2.65 -22.61
C GLY A 304 -11.78 1.36 -23.27
N ARG A 305 -11.16 0.20 -23.00
CA ARG A 305 -11.55 -1.12 -23.52
C ARG A 305 -12.78 -1.72 -22.83
N ALA A 306 -13.30 -1.08 -21.78
CA ALA A 306 -14.52 -1.52 -21.12
C ALA A 306 -15.72 -0.69 -21.63
N PRO A 307 -16.91 -1.29 -21.78
CA PRO A 307 -18.11 -0.62 -22.30
C PRO A 307 -18.72 0.42 -21.34
N TYR A 308 -18.00 0.82 -20.29
CA TYR A 308 -18.51 1.72 -19.26
C TYR A 308 -17.98 3.15 -19.39
N ASP A 309 -18.86 4.10 -19.08
CA ASP A 309 -18.67 5.54 -19.13
C ASP A 309 -17.39 6.02 -18.40
N ALA A 310 -16.44 6.57 -19.15
CA ALA A 310 -15.19 7.14 -18.63
C ALA A 310 -15.43 8.27 -17.62
N GLY A 311 -16.55 8.99 -17.73
CA GLY A 311 -16.95 10.02 -16.75
C GLY A 311 -17.17 9.46 -15.35
N LYS A 312 -17.53 8.16 -15.23
CA LYS A 312 -17.64 7.52 -13.91
C LYS A 312 -16.30 7.33 -13.24
N ALA A 313 -15.22 7.08 -13.98
CA ALA A 313 -13.89 6.88 -13.39
C ALA A 313 -13.44 8.12 -12.58
N GLU A 314 -13.77 9.32 -13.06
CA GLU A 314 -13.52 10.56 -12.33
C GLU A 314 -14.37 10.67 -11.06
N THR A 315 -15.66 10.35 -11.13
CA THR A 315 -16.51 10.32 -9.93
C THR A 315 -16.07 9.28 -8.90
N TRP A 316 -15.58 8.12 -9.34
CA TRP A 316 -15.01 7.10 -8.47
C TRP A 316 -13.72 7.56 -7.83
N ALA A 317 -12.87 8.24 -8.59
CA ALA A 317 -11.68 8.88 -8.06
C ALA A 317 -12.03 9.92 -6.98
N GLN A 318 -13.02 10.77 -7.23
CA GLN A 318 -13.50 11.75 -6.24
C GLN A 318 -14.07 11.06 -4.98
N ARG A 319 -14.87 10.00 -5.14
CA ARG A 319 -15.39 9.22 -4.01
C ARG A 319 -14.27 8.51 -3.23
N ALA A 320 -13.25 7.99 -3.91
CA ALA A 320 -12.09 7.37 -3.29
C ALA A 320 -11.28 8.40 -2.47
N ALA A 321 -11.15 9.62 -3.00
CA ALA A 321 -10.57 10.76 -2.29
C ALA A 321 -11.35 11.09 -1.02
N GLN A 322 -12.67 11.22 -1.16
CA GLN A 322 -13.59 11.51 -0.06
C GLN A 322 -13.57 10.42 1.01
N ALA A 323 -13.43 9.17 0.60
CA ALA A 323 -13.34 8.00 1.49
C ALA A 323 -11.94 7.80 2.09
N GLY A 324 -10.94 8.60 1.69
CA GLY A 324 -9.56 8.48 2.19
C GLY A 324 -8.83 7.20 1.77
N ALA A 325 -9.15 6.66 0.58
CA ALA A 325 -8.55 5.41 0.12
C ALA A 325 -7.01 5.53 -0.04
N PRO A 326 -6.18 4.75 0.69
CA PRO A 326 -4.73 4.97 0.75
C PRO A 326 -4.02 4.89 -0.60
N GLN A 327 -4.34 3.90 -1.44
CA GLN A 327 -3.75 3.77 -2.78
C GLN A 327 -4.05 5.00 -3.64
N TRP A 328 -5.30 5.45 -3.62
CA TRP A 328 -5.72 6.58 -4.43
C TRP A 328 -5.07 7.89 -3.97
N LEU A 329 -4.94 8.10 -2.66
CA LEU A 329 -4.25 9.26 -2.10
C LEU A 329 -2.79 9.31 -2.56
N ARG A 330 -2.11 8.15 -2.59
CA ARG A 330 -0.74 8.03 -3.13
C ARG A 330 -0.69 8.42 -4.60
N ASP A 331 -1.51 7.78 -5.44
CA ASP A 331 -1.62 8.09 -6.87
C ASP A 331 -1.94 9.56 -7.15
N ARG A 332 -2.78 10.19 -6.32
CA ARG A 332 -3.17 11.59 -6.48
C ARG A 332 -2.03 12.52 -6.13
N ALA A 333 -1.32 12.25 -5.03
CA ALA A 333 -0.13 13.01 -4.64
C ALA A 333 0.97 12.90 -5.71
N ASP A 334 1.25 11.68 -6.20
CA ASP A 334 2.25 11.42 -7.24
C ASP A 334 1.91 12.16 -8.54
N ARG A 335 0.63 12.14 -8.97
CA ARG A 335 0.18 12.89 -10.15
C ARG A 335 0.27 14.40 -9.97
N ALA A 336 -0.07 14.93 -8.80
CA ALA A 336 0.07 16.35 -8.52
C ALA A 336 1.55 16.77 -8.57
N GLY A 337 2.45 15.92 -8.06
CA GLY A 337 3.90 16.13 -8.15
C GLY A 337 4.43 16.11 -9.59
N ALA A 338 3.88 15.26 -10.44
CA ALA A 338 4.25 15.18 -11.86
C ALA A 338 3.68 16.31 -12.74
N ALA A 339 2.61 16.96 -12.29
CA ALA A 339 1.93 18.04 -13.02
C ALA A 339 2.49 19.44 -12.72
N ASP A 340 3.70 19.54 -12.16
CA ASP A 340 4.31 20.77 -11.64
C ASP A 340 3.40 21.53 -10.65
N ASP A 341 2.54 20.83 -9.89
CA ASP A 341 1.70 21.38 -8.82
C ASP A 341 2.23 20.94 -7.43
N PRO A 342 3.36 21.51 -6.97
CA PRO A 342 3.96 21.15 -5.68
C PRO A 342 3.04 21.50 -4.51
N ALA A 343 2.17 22.50 -4.65
CA ALA A 343 1.22 22.89 -3.60
C ALA A 343 0.09 21.86 -3.46
N GLY A 344 -0.41 21.35 -4.58
CA GLY A 344 -1.36 20.23 -4.60
C GLY A 344 -0.74 18.94 -4.05
N ALA A 345 0.48 18.59 -4.49
CA ALA A 345 1.20 17.41 -4.01
C ALA A 345 1.39 17.46 -2.49
N TRP A 346 1.82 18.61 -1.96
CA TRP A 346 1.94 18.84 -0.54
C TRP A 346 0.62 18.63 0.20
N ALA A 347 -0.47 19.24 -0.29
CA ALA A 347 -1.79 19.15 0.35
C ALA A 347 -2.31 17.70 0.44
N TRP A 348 -2.10 16.89 -0.60
CA TRP A 348 -2.49 15.47 -0.59
C TRP A 348 -1.62 14.62 0.34
N HIS A 349 -0.29 14.86 0.38
CA HIS A 349 0.58 14.19 1.35
C HIS A 349 0.24 14.59 2.79
N ALA A 350 -0.06 15.86 3.03
CA ALA A 350 -0.52 16.38 4.32
C ALA A 350 -1.85 15.75 4.75
N TYR A 351 -2.81 15.61 3.83
CA TYR A 351 -4.10 14.96 4.10
C TYR A 351 -3.94 13.46 4.41
N ALA A 352 -3.07 12.75 3.69
CA ALA A 352 -2.76 11.36 3.99
C ALA A 352 -2.07 11.19 5.36
N LEU A 353 -1.17 12.11 5.70
CA LEU A 353 -0.53 12.18 7.02
C LEU A 353 -1.57 12.40 8.14
N TRP A 354 -2.51 13.31 7.93
CA TRP A 354 -3.62 13.56 8.85
C TRP A 354 -4.50 12.32 9.09
N LEU A 355 -4.87 11.60 8.02
CA LEU A 355 -5.60 10.33 8.16
C LEU A 355 -4.80 9.29 8.96
N SER A 356 -3.49 9.20 8.71
CA SER A 356 -2.61 8.30 9.47
C SER A 356 -2.52 8.69 10.95
N ALA A 357 -2.39 9.98 11.24
CA ALA A 357 -2.39 10.54 12.60
C ALA A 357 -3.65 10.13 13.40
N ASN A 358 -4.79 10.04 12.73
CA ASN A 358 -6.08 9.64 13.31
C ASN A 358 -6.32 8.11 13.31
N GLY A 359 -5.30 7.30 13.03
CA GLY A 359 -5.35 5.84 13.15
C GLY A 359 -6.05 5.12 12.00
N CYS A 360 -6.33 5.80 10.89
CA CYS A 360 -7.06 5.24 9.74
C CYS A 360 -6.28 4.17 8.95
N GLY A 361 -4.98 3.99 9.22
CA GLY A 361 -4.15 2.91 8.66
C GLY A 361 -4.30 1.57 9.38
N ALA A 362 -4.75 1.55 10.64
CA ALA A 362 -4.74 0.36 11.50
C ALA A 362 -5.73 -0.74 11.07
N ALA A 363 -6.85 -0.36 10.44
CA ALA A 363 -7.97 -1.25 10.13
C ALA A 363 -7.65 -2.34 9.09
N ARG A 364 -6.57 -2.18 8.31
CA ARG A 364 -6.18 -3.13 7.25
C ARG A 364 -5.09 -4.10 7.68
N GLY A 365 -4.73 -4.11 8.96
CA GLY A 365 -3.64 -4.93 9.51
C GLY A 365 -2.25 -4.53 8.98
N THR A 366 -2.17 -3.68 7.95
CA THR A 366 -0.93 -3.04 7.54
C THR A 366 -0.54 -2.10 8.66
N TYR A 367 0.61 -2.38 9.26
CA TYR A 367 1.33 -1.44 10.09
C TYR A 367 1.38 -0.08 9.35
N GLY A 368 0.52 0.87 9.77
CA GLY A 368 0.36 2.21 9.19
C GLY A 368 1.63 3.08 9.24
N GLU A 369 2.69 2.55 9.84
CA GLU A 369 4.05 3.06 9.93
C GLU A 369 4.65 3.37 8.55
N ALA A 370 4.48 2.48 7.56
CA ALA A 370 5.03 2.68 6.22
C ALA A 370 4.32 3.82 5.47
N GLU A 371 3.00 3.89 5.59
CA GLU A 371 2.15 4.95 5.07
C GLU A 371 2.47 6.29 5.75
N LEU A 372 2.66 6.28 7.07
CA LEU A 372 3.09 7.44 7.82
C LEU A 372 4.45 7.97 7.35
N ALA A 373 5.45 7.09 7.24
CA ALA A 373 6.78 7.43 6.77
C ALA A 373 6.75 7.99 5.35
N ARG A 374 5.92 7.43 4.48
CA ARG A 374 5.70 7.96 3.13
C ARG A 374 5.06 9.35 3.17
N GLY A 375 4.04 9.57 4.01
CA GLY A 375 3.40 10.87 4.19
C GLY A 375 4.37 11.94 4.64
N LEU A 376 5.17 11.65 5.68
CA LEU A 376 6.20 12.56 6.21
C LEU A 376 7.27 12.88 5.17
N ARG A 377 7.79 11.86 4.46
CA ARG A 377 8.76 12.09 3.35
C ARG A 377 8.15 12.92 2.22
N GLY A 378 6.91 12.64 1.85
CA GLY A 378 6.19 13.38 0.80
C GLY A 378 6.01 14.86 1.16
N VAL A 379 5.59 15.14 2.40
CA VAL A 379 5.49 16.52 2.92
C VAL A 379 6.86 17.20 2.94
N ALA A 380 7.89 16.54 3.44
CA ALA A 380 9.24 17.11 3.51
C ALA A 380 9.84 17.40 2.13
N ALA A 381 9.68 16.47 1.18
CA ALA A 381 10.13 16.65 -0.20
C ALA A 381 9.39 17.79 -0.90
N ALA A 382 8.07 17.88 -0.72
CA ALA A 382 7.27 18.96 -1.27
C ALA A 382 7.60 20.31 -0.61
N ASP A 383 7.83 20.36 0.70
CA ASP A 383 8.25 21.57 1.43
C ASP A 383 9.56 22.17 0.90
N ALA A 384 10.52 21.31 0.55
CA ALA A 384 11.81 21.71 -0.01
C ALA A 384 11.67 22.32 -1.43
N ALA A 385 10.66 21.90 -2.18
CA ALA A 385 10.37 22.39 -3.53
C ALA A 385 9.47 23.65 -3.55
N LEU A 386 8.80 23.99 -2.44
CA LEU A 386 7.82 25.08 -2.39
C LEU A 386 8.43 26.45 -2.08
N ALA A 387 8.12 27.43 -2.93
CA ALA A 387 8.31 28.86 -2.64
C ALA A 387 7.41 29.33 -1.47
N PRO A 388 7.77 30.40 -0.74
CA PRO A 388 7.04 30.83 0.46
C PRO A 388 5.54 31.11 0.27
N ASP A 389 5.15 31.71 -0.86
CA ASP A 389 3.77 31.99 -1.26
C ASP A 389 3.01 30.70 -1.64
N ALA A 390 3.68 29.77 -2.32
CA ALA A 390 3.13 28.46 -2.64
C ALA A 390 2.86 27.59 -1.39
N ARG A 391 3.62 27.79 -0.30
CA ARG A 391 3.36 27.13 1.00
C ARG A 391 2.05 27.57 1.63
N ARG A 392 1.66 28.84 1.48
CA ARG A 392 0.36 29.32 1.99
C ARG A 392 -0.79 28.65 1.23
N LEU A 393 -0.70 28.61 -0.10
CA LEU A 393 -1.69 27.94 -0.94
C LEU A 393 -1.79 26.43 -0.62
N ALA A 394 -0.66 25.76 -0.42
CA ALA A 394 -0.62 24.34 -0.04
C ALA A 394 -1.38 24.08 1.27
N ARG A 395 -1.20 24.94 2.28
CA ARG A 395 -1.91 24.86 3.57
C ARG A 395 -3.39 25.16 3.45
N GLU A 396 -3.77 26.13 2.65
CA GLU A 396 -5.18 26.44 2.36
C GLU A 396 -5.87 25.23 1.71
N ARG A 397 -5.25 24.63 0.69
CA ARG A 397 -5.76 23.42 0.04
C ARG A 397 -5.84 22.23 1.00
N TYR A 398 -4.86 22.03 1.87
CA TYR A 398 -4.92 21.00 2.90
C TYR A 398 -6.13 21.21 3.83
N ARG A 399 -6.36 22.44 4.30
CA ARG A 399 -7.52 22.78 5.13
C ARG A 399 -8.83 22.51 4.41
N GLU A 400 -8.92 22.84 3.11
CA GLU A 400 -10.08 22.51 2.28
C GLU A 400 -10.29 21.00 2.19
N LEU A 401 -9.24 20.21 1.96
CA LEU A 401 -9.33 18.74 1.92
C LEU A 401 -9.85 18.17 3.24
N VAL A 402 -9.30 18.61 4.38
CA VAL A 402 -9.76 18.16 5.70
C VAL A 402 -11.21 18.58 5.96
N ALA A 403 -11.57 19.83 5.67
CA ALA A 403 -12.92 20.34 5.89
C ALA A 403 -13.97 19.64 5.01
N GLN A 404 -13.64 19.38 3.74
CA GLN A 404 -14.57 18.78 2.78
C GLN A 404 -14.65 17.25 2.90
N HIS A 405 -13.55 16.57 3.24
CA HIS A 405 -13.44 15.11 3.12
C HIS A 405 -13.16 14.40 4.44
N GLY A 406 -12.61 15.09 5.45
CA GLY A 406 -12.10 14.45 6.66
C GLY A 406 -13.15 13.60 7.38
N LYS A 407 -14.35 14.14 7.64
CA LYS A 407 -15.41 13.39 8.33
C LYS A 407 -15.84 12.12 7.58
N ALA A 408 -15.97 12.20 6.26
CA ALA A 408 -16.37 11.07 5.43
C ALA A 408 -15.28 9.99 5.40
N ALA A 409 -14.01 10.39 5.27
CA ALA A 409 -12.88 9.48 5.30
C ALA A 409 -12.74 8.79 6.65
N LEU A 410 -12.87 9.53 7.76
CA LEU A 410 -12.83 8.96 9.11
C LEU A 410 -13.91 7.88 9.30
N ALA A 411 -15.15 8.19 8.92
CA ALA A 411 -16.26 7.24 9.01
C ALA A 411 -16.06 6.00 8.12
N ALA A 412 -15.62 6.20 6.87
CA ALA A 412 -15.41 5.10 5.91
C ALA A 412 -14.24 4.18 6.32
N LEU A 413 -13.16 4.75 6.87
CA LEU A 413 -12.00 4.01 7.35
C LEU A 413 -12.16 3.50 8.79
N ARG A 414 -13.30 3.80 9.43
CA ARG A 414 -13.63 3.41 10.81
C ARG A 414 -12.56 3.86 11.81
N CYS A 415 -12.14 5.11 11.66
CA CYS A 415 -11.23 5.81 12.56
C CYS A 415 -11.94 7.04 13.14
N GLU A 416 -11.46 7.54 14.28
CA GLU A 416 -11.98 8.75 14.91
C GLU A 416 -10.84 9.71 15.17
N PRO A 417 -11.12 11.03 15.27
CA PRO A 417 -10.09 11.98 15.61
C PRO A 417 -9.46 11.62 16.96
N GLY A 418 -8.13 11.61 17.04
CA GLY A 418 -7.48 11.60 18.35
C GLY A 418 -7.99 12.78 19.16
N ARG A 419 -8.37 12.58 20.42
CA ARG A 419 -8.62 13.73 21.30
C ARG A 419 -7.36 14.60 21.28
N PRO A 420 -7.46 15.91 21.02
CA PRO A 420 -6.30 16.77 21.00
C PRO A 420 -5.56 16.62 22.32
N SER A 421 -4.26 16.33 22.22
CA SER A 421 -3.32 16.34 23.33
C SER A 421 -3.54 17.65 24.10
N THR A 422 -3.95 17.56 25.37
CA THR A 422 -4.08 18.72 26.26
C THR A 422 -2.70 19.23 26.68
N ARG A 423 -1.78 19.41 25.74
CA ARG A 423 -0.61 20.26 25.98
C ARG A 423 -1.14 21.68 26.09
N SER A 424 -1.42 22.06 27.33
CA SER A 424 -1.49 23.48 27.70
C SER A 424 -0.16 24.13 27.33
N PRO A 425 -0.20 25.40 26.86
CA PRO A 425 0.99 26.14 26.43
C PRO A 425 2.07 26.22 27.50
#